data_AF-A0A8T5DSJ1-F1
#
_entry.id   AF-A0A8T5DSJ1-F1
#
_cell.length_a   1.000
_cell.length_b   1.000
_cell.length_c   1.000
_cell.angle_alpha   90.00
_cell.angle_beta   90.00
_cell.angle_gamma   90.00
#
_symmetry.space_group_name_H-M   'P 1'
#
loop_
_entity.id
_entity.type
_entity.pdbx_description
1 polymer ?
#
loop_
_entity_poly.entity_id
_entity_poly.type
_entity_poly.pdbx_seq_one_letter_code
_entity_poly.pdbx_strand_id
1 'polypeptide(L)'
;MKNDKFVFLWSQIVELVKLECEGLNIIREQPGDLRIETLEGRPFVTIRIQRRHVGVYLLPLYYHQHLITKYIDELRKGKTTLYFTQNTDVDEVEIRNLIQNCRTMIGRY
;
A
#
# COMPACT_ATOMS: atom_id res chain seq x y z
N MET A 1 7.99 -13.67 6.45
CA MET A 1 8.66 -12.36 6.65
C MET A 1 10.12 -12.47 6.20
N LYS A 2 10.66 -11.50 5.44
CA LYS A 2 12.04 -11.56 4.89
C LYS A 2 13.10 -10.79 5.68
N ASN A 3 12.71 -9.84 6.51
CA ASN A 3 13.61 -9.01 7.32
C ASN A 3 12.82 -8.37 8.49
N ASP A 4 13.02 -8.88 9.69
CA ASP A 4 12.34 -8.49 10.93
C ASP A 4 12.58 -7.02 11.35
N LYS A 5 13.69 -6.41 10.93
CA LYS A 5 13.98 -4.98 11.19
C LYS A 5 12.93 -4.03 10.66
N PHE A 6 12.11 -4.46 9.69
CA PHE A 6 11.05 -3.65 9.10
C PHE A 6 9.68 -3.83 9.76
N VAL A 7 9.54 -4.62 10.83
CA VAL A 7 8.23 -4.88 11.47
C VAL A 7 7.55 -3.59 11.95
N PHE A 8 8.30 -2.67 12.57
CA PHE A 8 7.74 -1.40 13.04
C PHE A 8 7.24 -0.53 11.88
N LEU A 9 8.09 -0.31 10.86
CA LEU A 9 7.69 0.43 9.65
C LEU A 9 6.49 -0.21 8.95
N TRP A 10 6.48 -1.54 8.86
CA TRP A 10 5.35 -2.27 8.30
C TRP A 10 4.07 -2.04 9.10
N SER A 11 4.14 -2.10 10.43
CA SER A 11 2.98 -1.85 11.31
C SER A 11 2.41 -0.45 11.13
N GLN A 12 3.27 0.58 11.07
CA GLN A 12 2.84 1.97 10.85
C GLN A 12 2.11 2.14 9.52
N ILE A 13 2.67 1.59 8.43
CA ILE A 13 2.03 1.67 7.11
C ILE A 13 0.72 0.87 7.08
N VAL A 14 0.67 -0.29 7.74
CA VAL A 14 -0.56 -1.11 7.87
C VAL A 14 -1.67 -0.33 8.57
N GLU A 15 -1.36 0.38 9.66
CA GLU A 15 -2.36 1.18 10.38
C GLU A 15 -2.95 2.29 9.50
N LEU A 16 -2.11 3.05 8.81
CA LEU A 16 -2.54 4.08 7.85
C LEU A 16 -3.45 3.49 6.76
N VAL A 17 -3.03 2.36 6.18
CA VAL A 17 -3.77 1.71 5.09
C VAL A 17 -5.10 1.13 5.57
N LYS A 18 -5.13 0.49 6.75
CA LYS A 18 -6.35 -0.13 7.28
C LYS A 18 -7.42 0.91 7.58
N LEU A 19 -7.05 2.06 8.16
CA LEU A 19 -7.99 3.17 8.39
C LEU A 19 -8.66 3.60 7.08
N GLU A 20 -7.84 3.78 6.04
CA GLU A 20 -8.34 4.17 4.73
C GLU A 20 -8.97 3.02 3.95
N CYS A 21 -8.98 1.77 4.44
CA CYS A 21 -9.53 0.58 3.76
C CYS A 21 -10.76 -0.02 4.49
N GLU A 22 -11.38 0.71 5.42
CA GLU A 22 -12.58 0.24 6.11
C GLU A 22 -13.67 -0.22 5.14
N GLY A 23 -14.28 -1.38 5.42
CA GLY A 23 -15.31 -2.01 4.59
C GLY A 23 -14.77 -2.89 3.45
N LEU A 24 -13.46 -3.02 3.28
CA LEU A 24 -12.84 -3.98 2.35
C LEU A 24 -12.47 -5.29 3.05
N ASN A 25 -12.24 -6.34 2.26
CA ASN A 25 -11.97 -7.68 2.79
C ASN A 25 -10.48 -7.84 3.12
N ILE A 26 -10.14 -8.00 4.41
CA ILE A 26 -8.80 -8.40 4.83
C ILE A 26 -8.67 -9.92 4.68
N ILE A 27 -7.94 -10.37 3.66
CA ILE A 27 -7.75 -11.80 3.35
C ILE A 27 -6.50 -12.36 4.05
N ARG A 28 -5.56 -11.49 4.40
CA ARG A 28 -4.38 -11.87 5.19
C ARG A 28 -3.94 -10.73 6.06
N GLU A 29 -3.70 -11.03 7.34
CA GLU A 29 -3.08 -10.14 8.30
C GLU A 29 -2.13 -10.95 9.18
N GLN A 30 -0.87 -11.00 8.78
CA GLN A 30 0.20 -11.65 9.54
C GLN A 30 1.40 -10.70 9.60
N PRO A 31 2.25 -10.79 10.62
CA PRO A 31 3.44 -9.94 10.72
C PRO A 31 4.27 -9.95 9.42
N GLY A 32 4.33 -8.78 8.78
CA GLY A 32 5.04 -8.57 7.52
C GLY A 32 4.30 -8.97 6.23
N ASP A 33 3.02 -9.34 6.30
CA ASP A 33 2.16 -9.63 5.13
C ASP A 33 0.69 -9.24 5.42
N LEU A 34 0.25 -8.11 4.84
CA LEU A 34 -1.16 -7.69 4.78
C LEU A 34 -1.65 -7.84 3.34
N ARG A 35 -2.85 -8.40 3.15
CA ARG A 35 -3.55 -8.40 1.86
C ARG A 35 -5.02 -8.03 2.05
N ILE A 36 -5.45 -7.02 1.31
CA ILE A 36 -6.82 -6.52 1.26
C ILE A 36 -7.35 -6.68 -0.17
N GLU A 37 -8.58 -7.13 -0.28
CA GLU A 37 -9.32 -7.28 -1.54
C GLU A 37 -10.60 -6.44 -1.53
N THR A 38 -11.09 -6.12 -2.73
CA THR A 38 -12.42 -5.52 -2.90
C THR A 38 -13.51 -6.52 -2.50
N LEU A 39 -14.76 -6.05 -2.38
CA LEU A 39 -15.89 -6.92 -2.04
C LEU A 39 -16.13 -8.00 -3.11
N GLU A 40 -15.73 -7.74 -4.35
CA GLU A 40 -15.81 -8.65 -5.48
C GLU A 40 -14.61 -9.62 -5.57
N GLY A 41 -13.70 -9.61 -4.58
CA GLY A 41 -12.55 -10.51 -4.51
C GLY A 41 -11.37 -10.11 -5.41
N ARG A 42 -11.33 -8.87 -5.90
CA ARG A 42 -10.15 -8.37 -6.64
C ARG A 42 -9.08 -7.87 -5.67
N PRO A 43 -7.78 -8.09 -5.93
CA PRO A 43 -6.71 -7.48 -5.13
C PRO A 43 -6.84 -5.95 -5.09
N PHE A 44 -6.76 -5.36 -3.90
CA PHE A 44 -6.77 -3.91 -3.74
C PHE A 44 -5.39 -3.41 -3.31
N VAL A 45 -4.95 -3.83 -2.11
CA VAL A 45 -3.64 -3.50 -1.58
C VAL A 45 -2.95 -4.72 -0.97
N THR A 46 -1.65 -4.84 -1.17
CA THR A 46 -0.79 -5.80 -0.47
C THR A 46 0.38 -5.05 0.15
N ILE A 47 0.68 -5.31 1.43
CA ILE A 47 1.81 -4.72 2.13
C ILE A 47 2.72 -5.85 2.62
N ARG A 48 3.97 -5.87 2.15
CA ARG A 48 4.91 -6.95 2.45
C ARG A 48 6.27 -6.46 2.88
N ILE A 49 6.79 -7.06 3.93
CA ILE A 49 8.21 -6.96 4.28
C ILE A 49 9.04 -7.74 3.25
N GLN A 50 9.86 -7.01 2.51
CA GLN A 50 10.87 -7.54 1.60
C GLN A 50 12.25 -7.50 2.26
N ARG A 51 13.27 -8.01 1.57
CA ARG A 51 14.64 -8.08 2.11
C ARG A 51 15.21 -6.71 2.51
N ARG A 52 14.83 -5.64 1.78
CA ARG A 52 15.44 -4.29 1.89
C ARG A 52 14.42 -3.16 2.14
N HIS A 53 13.13 -3.46 2.21
CA HIS A 53 12.07 -2.46 2.32
C HIS A 53 10.74 -3.09 2.75
N VAL A 54 9.78 -2.23 3.10
CA VAL A 54 8.35 -2.55 3.08
C VAL A 54 7.80 -2.12 1.73
N GLY A 55 7.19 -3.07 1.00
CA GLY A 55 6.57 -2.80 -0.29
C GLY A 55 5.06 -2.68 -0.14
N VAL A 56 4.48 -1.59 -0.62
CA VAL A 56 3.02 -1.41 -0.74
C VAL A 56 2.66 -1.52 -2.21
N TYR A 57 1.80 -2.48 -2.54
CA TYR A 57 1.34 -2.77 -3.89
C TYR A 57 -0.13 -2.37 -3.98
N LEU A 58 -0.42 -1.31 -4.73
CA LEU A 58 -1.78 -0.85 -4.99
C LEU A 58 -2.17 -1.25 -6.42
N LEU A 59 -3.15 -2.14 -6.57
CA LEU A 59 -3.59 -2.58 -7.90
C LEU A 59 -4.16 -1.44 -8.75
N PRO A 60 -4.97 -0.50 -8.22
CA PRO A 60 -5.55 0.59 -9.02
C PRO A 60 -4.50 1.44 -9.75
N LEU A 61 -3.29 1.58 -9.19
CA LEU A 61 -2.21 2.31 -9.86
C LEU A 61 -1.83 1.70 -11.20
N TYR A 62 -1.96 0.37 -11.38
CA TYR A 62 -1.67 -0.28 -12.66
C TYR A 62 -2.53 0.30 -13.80
N TYR A 63 -3.79 0.59 -13.50
CA TYR A 63 -4.80 1.02 -14.47
C TYR A 63 -4.98 2.54 -14.51
N HIS A 64 -4.69 3.22 -13.38
CA HIS A 64 -4.94 4.64 -13.20
C HIS A 64 -3.66 5.39 -12.82
N GLN A 65 -2.69 5.43 -13.74
CA GLN A 65 -1.40 6.10 -13.51
C GLN A 65 -1.54 7.61 -13.23
N HIS A 66 -2.65 8.25 -13.61
CA HIS A 66 -2.92 9.66 -13.31
C HIS A 66 -3.10 9.95 -11.81
N LEU A 67 -3.26 8.91 -10.97
CA LEU A 67 -3.31 9.04 -9.51
C LEU A 67 -1.93 9.24 -8.87
N ILE A 68 -0.85 9.08 -9.65
CA ILE A 68 0.52 9.18 -9.16
C ILE A 68 0.91 10.66 -9.09
N THR A 69 0.97 11.20 -7.87
CA THR A 69 1.55 12.53 -7.61
C THR A 69 3.07 12.48 -7.70
N LYS A 70 3.73 13.65 -7.74
CA LYS A 70 5.20 13.73 -7.74
C LYS A 70 5.81 13.02 -6.53
N TYR A 71 5.25 13.26 -5.34
CA TYR A 71 5.69 12.62 -4.10
C TYR A 71 5.55 11.09 -4.18
N ILE A 72 4.43 10.59 -4.68
CA ILE A 72 4.21 9.15 -4.85
C ILE A 72 5.18 8.55 -5.87
N ASP A 73 5.53 9.28 -6.93
CA ASP A 73 6.49 8.81 -7.93
C ASP A 73 7.91 8.64 -7.36
N GLU A 74 8.33 9.52 -6.45
CA GLU A 74 9.62 9.44 -5.77
C GLU A 74 9.73 8.18 -4.88
N LEU A 75 8.61 7.76 -4.28
CA LEU A 75 8.50 6.52 -3.50
C LEU A 75 8.35 5.28 -4.37
N ARG A 76 7.99 5.43 -5.64
CA ARG A 76 7.62 4.31 -6.51
C ARG A 76 8.85 3.58 -7.05
N LYS A 77 8.73 2.26 -7.13
CA LYS A 77 9.64 1.37 -7.85
C LYS A 77 8.84 0.48 -8.79
N GLY A 78 9.14 0.56 -10.09
CA GLY A 78 8.35 -0.13 -11.11
C GLY A 78 6.98 0.51 -11.31
N LYS A 79 5.97 -0.28 -11.71
CA LYS A 79 4.68 0.28 -12.14
C LYS A 79 3.73 0.64 -10.99
N THR A 80 3.74 -0.13 -9.91
CA THR A 80 2.67 -0.10 -8.88
C THR A 80 3.16 -0.22 -7.44
N THR A 81 4.46 -0.39 -7.22
CA THR A 81 5.01 -0.66 -5.89
C THR A 81 5.58 0.60 -5.29
N LEU A 82 5.10 0.99 -4.12
CA LEU A 82 5.74 1.99 -3.27
C LEU A 82 6.75 1.31 -2.36
N TYR A 83 7.91 1.94 -2.23
CA TYR A 83 9.11 1.36 -1.61
C TYR A 83 9.49 2.18 -0.36
N PHE A 84 9.30 1.59 0.82
CA PHE A 84 9.58 2.25 2.09
C PHE A 84 10.76 1.60 2.83
N THR A 85 11.68 2.42 3.30
CA THR A 85 12.83 2.03 4.13
C THR A 85 12.74 2.69 5.50
N GLN A 86 13.59 2.29 6.44
CA GLN A 86 13.64 2.93 7.78
C GLN A 86 13.98 4.43 7.72
N ASN A 87 14.62 4.88 6.63
CA ASN A 87 14.98 6.29 6.43
C ASN A 87 13.98 7.03 5.54
N THR A 88 12.88 6.39 5.15
CA THR A 88 11.85 7.03 4.33
C THR A 88 11.04 7.95 5.22
N ASP A 89 11.07 9.25 4.92
CA ASP A 89 10.17 10.22 5.53
C ASP A 89 8.78 10.06 4.91
N VAL A 90 7.84 9.54 5.70
CA VAL A 90 6.50 9.22 5.22
C VAL A 90 5.57 10.40 5.48
N ASP A 91 5.25 11.14 4.43
CA ASP A 91 4.11 12.05 4.42
C ASP A 91 2.81 11.23 4.48
N GLU A 92 2.26 11.12 5.68
CA GLU A 92 1.03 10.37 5.93
C GLU A 92 -0.17 10.93 5.16
N VAL A 93 -0.22 12.25 4.93
CA VAL A 93 -1.34 12.91 4.25
C VAL A 93 -1.36 12.48 2.78
N GLU A 94 -0.21 12.53 2.11
CA GLU A 94 -0.10 12.06 0.73
C GLU A 94 -0.42 10.57 0.58
N ILE A 95 0.04 9.72 1.50
CA ILE A 95 -0.26 8.28 1.46
C ILE A 95 -1.76 8.02 1.66
N ARG A 96 -2.40 8.69 2.62
CA ARG A 96 -3.85 8.55 2.85
C ARG A 96 -4.65 9.02 1.65
N ASN A 97 -4.33 10.20 1.10
CA ASN A 97 -4.96 10.74 -0.10
C ASN A 97 -4.83 9.78 -1.29
N LEU A 98 -3.65 9.17 -1.49
CA LEU A 98 -3.44 8.18 -2.54
C LEU A 98 -4.38 6.97 -2.37
N ILE A 99 -4.50 6.43 -1.16
CA ILE A 99 -5.32 5.24 -0.89
C ILE A 99 -6.80 5.57 -1.11
N GLN A 100 -7.27 6.72 -0.63
CA GLN A 100 -8.63 7.20 -0.86
C GLN A 100 -8.91 7.36 -2.36
N ASN A 101 -8.02 8.00 -3.11
CA ASN A 101 -8.14 8.13 -4.56
C ASN A 101 -8.17 6.76 -5.26
N CYS A 102 -7.32 5.82 -4.85
CA CYS A 102 -7.35 4.43 -5.34
C CYS A 102 -8.69 3.75 -5.02
N ARG A 103 -9.30 4.00 -3.86
CA ARG A 103 -10.62 3.45 -3.49
C ARG A 103 -11.72 3.96 -4.39
N THR A 104 -11.70 5.23 -4.79
CA THR A 104 -12.70 5.77 -5.74
C THR A 104 -12.69 5.10 -7.11
N MET A 105 -11.62 4.33 -7.41
CA MET A 105 -11.49 3.56 -8.64
C MET A 105 -11.96 2.10 -8.51
N ILE A 106 -12.37 1.63 -7.33
CA ILE A 106 -12.91 0.28 -7.18
C ILE A 106 -14.13 0.11 -8.11
N GLY A 107 -14.14 -0.99 -8.86
CA GLY A 107 -15.14 -1.27 -9.91
C GLY A 107 -14.85 -0.60 -11.26
N ARG A 108 -13.75 0.15 -11.40
CA ARG A 108 -13.35 0.85 -12.64
C ARG A 108 -12.06 0.29 -13.28
N TYR A 109 -11.56 -0.83 -12.78
CA TYR A 109 -10.42 -1.58 -13.32
C TYR A 109 -10.66 -3.09 -13.28
#